data_AF-A0A8T1XU97-F1
#
_entry.id   AF-A0A8T1XU97-F1
#
_cell.length_a   1.000
_cell.length_b   1.000
_cell.length_c   1.000
_cell.angle_alpha   90.00
_cell.angle_beta   90.00
_cell.angle_gamma   90.00
#
_symmetry.space_group_name_H-M   'P 1'
#
loop_
_entity.id
_entity.type
_entity.pdbx_description
1 polymer ?
#
loop_
_entity_poly.entity_id
_entity_poly.type
_entity_poly.pdbx_seq_one_letter_code
_entity_poly.pdbx_strand_id
1 'polypeptide(L)' 'MQVGRGRVQLKREDGTLLNPAITSRKHLQQKIAELVPRHPERVKKQEAQKAKKQEPQATTSTSGTSSKSGKGGKKKR' A
#
# COMPACT_ATOMS: atom_id res chain seq x y z
N MET A 1 6.39 -9.42 -0.55
CA MET A 1 5.68 -8.47 -1.43
C MET A 1 6.69 -7.92 -2.43
N GLN A 2 6.38 -7.94 -3.73
CA GLN A 2 7.27 -7.36 -4.74
C GLN A 2 7.27 -5.84 -4.62
N VAL A 3 8.45 -5.22 -4.55
CA VAL A 3 8.60 -3.77 -4.39
C VAL A 3 8.87 -3.14 -5.75
N GLY A 4 8.12 -2.09 -6.08
CA GLY A 4 8.28 -1.31 -7.31
C GLY A 4 7.96 0.16 -7.09
N ARG A 5 8.63 1.06 -7.82
CA ARG A 5 8.41 2.51 -7.73
C ARG A 5 8.04 3.10 -9.09
N GLY A 6 6.80 3.57 -9.23
CA GLY A 6 6.36 4.36 -10.39
C GLY A 6 6.79 5.82 -10.27
N ARG A 7 7.43 6.35 -11.31
CA ARG A 7 7.66 7.81 -11.46
C ARG A 7 6.56 8.37 -12.37
N VAL A 8 6.09 9.58 -12.06
CA VAL A 8 5.02 10.25 -12.82
C VAL A 8 5.41 11.71 -12.98
N GLN A 9 5.24 12.23 -14.19
CA GLN A 9 5.39 13.64 -14.49
C GLN A 9 4.05 14.35 -14.25
N LEU A 10 4.03 15.38 -13.40
CA LEU A 10 2.83 16.17 -13.11
C LEU A 10 2.80 17.49 -13.87
N LYS A 11 3.98 18.07 -14.09
CA LYS A 11 4.16 19.38 -14.72
C LYS A 11 5.03 19.24 -15.97
N ARG A 12 4.75 20.07 -16.95
CA ARG A 12 5.61 20.30 -18.12
C ARG A 12 6.82 21.13 -17.72
N GLU A 13 7.76 21.29 -18.64
CA GLU A 13 8.94 22.15 -18.45
C GLU A 13 8.52 23.61 -18.20
N ASP A 14 7.43 24.06 -18.82
CA ASP A 14 6.83 25.39 -18.62
C ASP A 14 6.11 25.57 -17.27
N GLY A 15 6.16 24.56 -16.38
CA GLY A 15 5.52 24.59 -15.07
C GLY A 15 3.99 24.36 -15.06
N THR A 16 3.36 24.35 -16.23
CA THR A 16 1.93 24.03 -16.41
C THR A 16 1.64 22.56 -16.08
N LEU A 17 0.43 22.28 -15.58
CA LEU A 17 0.00 20.91 -15.27
C LEU A 17 -0.27 20.14 -16.57
N LEU A 18 0.21 18.90 -16.65
CA LEU A 18 -0.07 18.02 -17.79
C LEU A 18 -1.55 17.66 -17.89
N ASN A 19 -2.19 17.41 -16.75
CA ASN A 19 -3.61 17.16 -16.65
C ASN A 19 -4.22 18.17 -15.66
N PRO A 20 -5.07 19.11 -16.12
CA PRO A 20 -5.65 20.13 -15.24
C PRO A 20 -6.55 19.55 -14.15
N ALA A 21 -7.13 18.36 -14.36
CA ALA A 21 -7.92 17.67 -13.33
C ALA A 21 -7.06 17.17 -12.17
N ILE A 22 -5.74 17.06 -12.35
CA ILE A 22 -4.80 16.53 -11.37
C ILE A 22 -3.83 17.64 -10.96
N THR A 23 -4.23 18.38 -9.95
CA THR A 23 -3.49 19.55 -9.45
C THR A 23 -2.31 19.20 -8.56
N SER A 24 -2.36 18.06 -7.87
CA SER A 24 -1.34 17.66 -6.90
C SER A 24 -1.11 16.14 -6.91
N ARG A 25 0.06 15.73 -6.37
CA ARG A 25 0.40 14.31 -6.22
C ARG A 25 -0.59 13.57 -5.31
N LYS A 26 -1.14 14.24 -4.31
CA LYS A 26 -2.15 13.68 -3.40
C LYS A 26 -3.44 13.37 -4.16
N HIS A 27 -3.89 14.29 -5.00
CA HIS A 27 -5.11 14.09 -5.80
C HIS A 27 -4.93 12.94 -6.81
N LEU A 28 -3.76 12.84 -7.45
CA LEU A 28 -3.41 11.69 -8.29
C LEU A 28 -3.55 10.37 -7.53
N GLN A 29 -3.00 10.30 -6.31
CA GLN A 29 -3.06 9.08 -5.49
C GLN A 29 -4.49 8.68 -5.11
N GLN A 30 -5.34 9.65 -4.78
CA GLN A 30 -6.76 9.40 -4.50
C GLN A 30 -7.48 8.81 -5.71
N LYS A 31 -7.28 9.38 -6.90
CA LYS A 31 -7.85 8.85 -8.15
C LYS A 31 -7.34 7.46 -8.49
N ILE A 32 -6.05 7.18 -8.26
CA ILE A 32 -5.49 5.83 -8.42
C ILE A 32 -6.17 4.86 -7.45
N ALA A 33 -6.39 5.25 -6.19
CA ALA A 33 -7.05 4.40 -5.22
C ALA A 33 -8.51 4.05 -5.61
N GLU A 34 -9.22 4.96 -6.29
CA GLU A 34 -10.56 4.70 -6.85
C GLU A 34 -10.51 3.73 -8.05
N LEU A 35 -9.48 3.83 -8.90
CA LEU A 35 -9.39 3.07 -10.15
C LEU A 35 -8.80 1.66 -9.99
N VAL A 36 -7.82 1.48 -9.10
CA VAL A 36 -7.11 0.19 -8.92
C VAL A 36 -8.06 -0.99 -8.61
N PRO A 37 -9.09 -0.86 -7.75
CA PRO A 37 -10.04 -1.94 -7.49
C PRO A 37 -10.85 -2.36 -8.72
N ARG A 38 -11.07 -1.44 -9.68
CA ARG A 38 -11.83 -1.69 -10.91
C ARG A 38 -10.98 -2.27 -12.04
N HIS A 39 -9.67 -2.41 -11.84
CA HIS A 39 -8.78 -2.90 -12.88
C HIS A 39 -9.12 -4.35 -13.26
N PRO A 40 -9.24 -4.71 -14.55
CA PRO A 40 -9.68 -6.04 -14.99
C PRO A 40 -8.81 -7.17 -14.40
N GLU A 41 -7.49 -7.00 -14.37
CA GLU A 41 -6.54 -7.94 -13.77
C GLU A 41 -6.70 -8.13 -12.25
N ARG A 42 -7.37 -7.20 -11.56
CA ARG A 42 -7.70 -7.28 -10.12
C ARG A 42 -9.10 -7.83 -9.91
N VAL A 43 -10.08 -7.42 -10.69
CA VAL A 43 -11.47 -7.91 -10.60
C VAL A 43 -11.53 -9.42 -10.83
N LYS A 44 -10.87 -9.93 -11.88
CA LYS A 44 -10.80 -11.37 -12.18
C LYS A 44 -10.16 -12.19 -11.04
N LYS A 45 -9.21 -11.61 -10.30
CA LYS A 45 -8.60 -12.24 -9.12
C LYS A 45 -9.45 -12.09 -7.86
N GLN A 46 -10.19 -10.99 -7.72
CA GLN A 46 -11.08 -10.75 -6.58
C GLN A 46 -12.33 -11.62 -6.64
N GLU A 47 -12.91 -11.88 -7.81
CA GLU A 47 -14.02 -12.84 -7.96
C GLU A 47 -13.58 -14.25 -7.56
N ALA A 48 -12.38 -14.68 -8.00
CA ALA A 48 -11.79 -15.94 -7.57
C ALA A 48 -11.45 -16.00 -6.06
N GLN A 49 -11.27 -14.85 -5.40
CA GLN A 49 -10.96 -14.76 -3.95
C GLN A 49 -12.19 -14.54 -3.07
N LYS A 50 -13.26 -13.88 -3.57
CA LYS A 50 -14.52 -13.69 -2.84
C LYS A 50 -15.25 -15.03 -2.63
N ALA A 51 -15.09 -15.98 -3.54
CA ALA A 51 -15.52 -17.38 -3.33
C ALA A 51 -14.80 -18.09 -2.16
N LYS A 52 -13.70 -17.52 -1.62
CA LYS A 52 -12.92 -18.10 -0.50
C LYS A 52 -13.01 -17.30 0.82
N LYS A 53 -13.76 -16.20 0.89
CA LYS A 53 -13.79 -15.28 2.06
C LYS A 53 -15.14 -15.20 2.79
N GLN A 54 -15.89 -16.31 2.86
CA GLN A 54 -16.82 -16.52 3.97
C GLN A 54 -16.07 -17.19 5.12
N GLU A 55 -15.19 -16.47 5.81
CA GLU A 55 -14.91 -16.70 7.23
C GLU A 55 -14.39 -15.38 7.84
N PRO A 56 -15.01 -14.87 8.92
CA PRO A 56 -14.62 -13.62 9.56
C PRO A 56 -13.44 -13.86 10.50
N GLN A 57 -12.28 -13.25 10.26
CA GLN A 57 -11.23 -13.16 11.27
C GLN A 57 -11.29 -11.82 11.99
N ALA A 58 -11.52 -11.94 13.29
CA ALA A 58 -11.77 -10.91 14.27
C ALA A 58 -10.58 -9.99 14.52
N THR A 59 -10.93 -8.80 14.99
CA THR A 59 -10.14 -7.70 15.51
C THR A 59 -9.22 -8.10 16.67
N THR A 60 -7.97 -7.65 16.68
CA THR A 60 -7.26 -7.32 17.92
C THR A 60 -6.38 -6.06 17.74
N SER A 61 -6.68 -5.06 18.54
CA SER A 61 -5.84 -3.91 18.85
C SER A 61 -5.54 -3.96 20.35
N THR A 62 -4.39 -3.40 20.77
CA THR A 62 -4.09 -2.77 22.10
C THR A 62 -2.69 -3.12 22.66
N SER A 63 -1.82 -2.08 22.67
CA SER A 63 -0.71 -1.68 23.58
C SER A 63 0.15 -2.68 24.38
N GLY A 64 1.47 -2.42 24.43
CA GLY A 64 2.30 -2.73 25.61
C GLY A 64 3.83 -2.68 25.44
N THR A 65 4.47 -1.67 26.08
CA THR A 65 5.78 -1.69 26.81
C THR A 65 7.07 -2.13 26.08
N SER A 66 8.02 -1.24 25.74
CA SER A 66 9.03 -0.55 26.58
C SER A 66 10.16 -1.42 27.14
N SER A 67 11.39 -1.06 26.72
CA SER A 67 12.66 -1.11 27.47
C SER A 67 13.47 -2.41 27.64
N LYS A 68 14.75 -2.28 27.24
CA LYS A 68 15.98 -2.76 27.91
C LYS A 68 16.49 -4.19 27.69
N SER A 69 17.79 -4.20 27.33
CA SER A 69 18.85 -5.05 27.90
C SER A 69 19.10 -6.44 27.31
N GLY A 70 20.38 -6.72 27.04
CA GLY A 70 20.93 -8.08 27.22
C GLY A 70 21.59 -8.75 26.01
N LYS A 71 22.63 -8.16 25.41
CA LYS A 71 23.55 -8.92 24.55
C LYS A 71 24.53 -9.72 25.44
N GLY A 72 24.23 -10.98 25.70
CA GLY A 72 25.10 -11.87 26.47
C GLY A 72 24.76 -13.34 26.26
N GLY A 73 25.51 -14.03 25.41
CA GLY A 73 25.36 -15.46 25.15
C GLY A 73 26.72 -16.11 24.91
N LYS A 74 27.26 -16.69 25.98
CA LYS A 74 28.57 -17.36 26.13
C LYS A 74 28.65 -18.63 25.26
N LYS A 75 29.59 -18.72 24.32
CA LYS A 75 29.92 -20.00 23.64
C LYS A 75 30.91 -20.79 24.51
N LYS A 76 30.58 -22.07 24.76
CA LYS A 76 31.39 -23.04 25.53
C LYS A 76 31.84 -24.17 24.59
N ARG A 77 33.11 -24.54 24.78
CA ARG A 77 33.91 -25.64 24.19
C ARG A 77 34.43 -25.40 22.78
#